data_AF-A0A2K4KUI9-F1
#
_entry.id   AF-A0A2K4KUI9-F1
#
_cell.length_a   1.000
_cell.length_b   1.000
_cell.length_c   1.000
_cell.angle_alpha   90.00
_cell.angle_beta   90.00
_cell.angle_gamma   90.00
#
_symmetry.space_group_name_H-M   'P 1'
#
loop_
_entity.id
_entity.type
_entity.pdbx_description
1 polymer ?
#
loop_
_entity_poly.entity_id
_entity_poly.type
_entity_poly.pdbx_seq_one_letter_code
_entity_poly.pdbx_strand_id
1 'polypeptide(L)'
;MRKRHRKSPGSVVLKAFHGTKQHLSVLKPSMRGTFGPGIYLADYFAAQQYAGEEGVVLTAQVTLRSPYYYRASFDHDVDLDSPAVDLVRGLFPQEAAEGLLQTAMATDAAFGREIQAELEARGFDGLIVQYQDGSQEIIAYNSDQVHIMEPQLANLAPEPR
;
A
#
# COMPACT_ATOMS: atom_id res chain seq x y z
N MET A 1 12.02 -27.96 -23.91
CA MET A 1 11.92 -26.96 -22.83
C MET A 1 10.48 -26.91 -22.33
N ARG A 2 10.19 -27.35 -21.10
CA ARG A 2 8.84 -27.29 -20.52
C ARG A 2 8.62 -25.89 -19.95
N LYS A 3 7.71 -25.11 -20.55
CA LYS A 3 7.23 -23.84 -20.01
C LYS A 3 6.54 -24.14 -18.67
N ARG A 4 7.16 -23.75 -17.56
CA ARG A 4 6.52 -23.76 -16.25
C ARG A 4 5.45 -22.68 -16.26
N HIS A 5 4.17 -23.07 -16.37
CA HIS A 5 3.07 -22.18 -16.00
C HIS A 5 3.19 -21.90 -14.50
N ARG A 6 3.66 -20.70 -14.12
CA ARG A 6 3.44 -20.19 -12.76
C ARG A 6 1.93 -20.11 -12.59
N LYS A 7 1.38 -20.89 -11.65
CA LYS A 7 0.03 -20.64 -11.13
C LYS A 7 -0.04 -19.17 -10.77
N SER A 8 -1.07 -18.47 -11.25
CA SER A 8 -1.42 -17.16 -10.68
C SER A 8 -1.51 -17.34 -9.16
N PRO A 9 -0.84 -16.50 -8.36
CA PRO A 9 -1.17 -16.46 -6.94
C PRO A 9 -2.68 -16.19 -6.88
N GLY A 10 -3.43 -17.03 -6.16
CA GLY A 10 -4.86 -16.82 -6.01
C GLY A 10 -5.14 -15.44 -5.43
N SER A 11 -6.33 -14.90 -5.70
CA SER A 11 -6.77 -13.65 -5.09
C SER A 11 -6.59 -13.69 -3.57
N VAL A 12 -6.08 -12.60 -3.00
CA VAL A 12 -5.87 -12.43 -1.57
C VAL A 12 -6.90 -11.45 -1.03
N VAL A 13 -7.55 -11.83 0.06
CA VAL A 13 -8.46 -10.98 0.82
C VAL A 13 -7.81 -10.65 2.16
N LEU A 14 -7.63 -9.37 2.44
CA LEU A 14 -6.93 -8.86 3.62
C LEU A 14 -7.88 -7.99 4.44
N LYS A 15 -7.74 -8.05 5.77
CA LYS A 15 -8.25 -7.00 6.65
C LYS A 15 -7.12 -6.00 6.86
N ALA A 16 -7.35 -4.74 6.55
CA ALA A 16 -6.36 -3.66 6.69
C ALA A 16 -7.04 -2.38 7.20
N PHE A 17 -6.23 -1.40 7.56
CA PHE A 17 -6.69 -0.20 8.27
C PHE A 17 -6.23 1.07 7.56
N HIS A 18 -7.07 2.10 7.59
CA HIS A 18 -6.75 3.42 7.03
C HIS A 18 -6.97 4.49 8.09
N GLY A 19 -5.89 5.15 8.51
CA GLY A 19 -5.94 6.29 9.41
C GLY A 19 -6.26 7.58 8.67
N THR A 20 -7.23 8.36 9.17
CA THR A 20 -7.61 9.62 8.54
C THR A 20 -8.22 10.58 9.55
N LYS A 21 -8.12 11.89 9.29
CA LYS A 21 -8.87 12.92 10.04
C LYS A 21 -10.26 13.19 9.46
N GLN A 22 -10.58 12.56 8.34
CA GLN A 22 -11.83 12.79 7.60
C GLN A 22 -12.85 11.69 7.90
N HIS A 23 -14.12 12.05 7.88
CA HIS A 23 -15.21 11.07 7.86
C HIS A 23 -15.42 10.59 6.43
N LEU A 24 -15.00 9.36 6.14
CA LEU A 24 -15.05 8.79 4.79
C LEU A 24 -15.99 7.58 4.75
N SER A 25 -16.87 7.56 3.75
CA SER A 25 -17.67 6.39 3.39
C SER A 25 -17.07 5.59 2.22
N VAL A 26 -16.09 6.17 1.51
CA VAL A 26 -15.37 5.56 0.40
C VAL A 26 -13.92 6.03 0.43
N LEU A 27 -12.98 5.11 0.18
CA LEU A 27 -11.58 5.44 -0.06
C LEU A 27 -11.32 5.62 -1.56
N LYS A 28 -10.66 6.73 -1.90
CA LYS A 28 -10.23 7.04 -3.26
C LYS A 28 -8.71 6.95 -3.33
N PRO A 29 -8.13 6.46 -4.45
CA PRO A 29 -6.70 6.49 -4.64
C PRO A 29 -6.14 7.90 -4.47
N SER A 30 -5.02 8.02 -3.77
CA SER A 30 -4.19 9.22 -3.84
C SER A 30 -3.60 9.36 -5.24
N MET A 31 -3.17 10.57 -5.60
CA MET A 31 -2.50 10.82 -6.89
C MET A 31 -0.99 10.50 -6.87
N ARG A 32 -0.40 10.43 -5.67
CA ARG A 32 1.04 10.25 -5.38
C ARG A 32 1.20 9.58 -4.01
N GLY A 33 2.39 9.04 -3.76
CA GLY A 33 2.78 8.48 -2.46
C GLY A 33 4.14 7.78 -2.55
N THR A 34 4.61 7.20 -1.44
CA THR A 34 5.90 6.50 -1.34
C THR A 34 6.06 5.39 -2.40
N PHE A 35 4.96 4.76 -2.81
CA PHE A 35 4.93 3.72 -3.84
C PHE A 35 4.11 4.11 -5.07
N GLY A 36 3.87 5.41 -5.26
CA GLY A 36 2.98 5.94 -6.30
C GLY A 36 1.53 6.11 -5.86
N PRO A 37 0.61 6.39 -6.80
CA PRO A 37 -0.82 6.51 -6.54
C PRO A 37 -1.45 5.21 -6.03
N GLY A 38 -2.48 5.34 -5.19
CA GLY A 38 -3.23 4.20 -4.67
C GLY A 38 -4.00 4.50 -3.41
N ILE A 39 -4.79 3.54 -2.95
CA ILE A 39 -5.41 3.57 -1.63
C ILE A 39 -4.45 2.88 -0.68
N TYR A 40 -3.90 3.66 0.23
CA TYR A 40 -2.93 3.22 1.23
C TYR A 40 -3.65 2.71 2.48
N LEU A 41 -3.38 1.46 2.84
CA LEU A 41 -3.83 0.85 4.09
C LEU A 41 -2.63 0.22 4.78
N ALA A 42 -2.72 0.05 6.09
CA ALA A 42 -1.65 -0.53 6.89
C ALA A 42 -2.22 -1.48 7.95
N ASP A 43 -1.35 -2.02 8.79
CA ASP A 43 -1.77 -2.58 10.06
C ASP A 43 -2.38 -1.50 10.98
N TYR A 44 -3.01 -1.96 12.07
CA TYR A 44 -3.77 -1.09 12.95
C TYR A 44 -2.88 -0.02 13.63
N PHE A 45 -1.66 -0.37 14.03
CA PHE A 45 -0.80 0.54 14.77
C PHE A 45 -0.25 1.65 13.86
N ALA A 46 0.20 1.29 12.66
CA ALA A 46 0.58 2.28 11.65
C ALA A 46 -0.62 3.19 11.28
N ALA A 47 -1.81 2.61 11.09
CA ALA A 47 -3.02 3.39 10.82
C ALA A 47 -3.38 4.36 11.97
N GLN A 48 -3.17 3.99 13.24
CA GLN A 48 -3.36 4.90 14.37
C GLN A 48 -2.38 6.09 14.31
N GLN A 49 -1.12 5.85 13.94
CA GLN A 49 -0.14 6.92 13.78
C GLN A 49 -0.54 7.90 12.68
N TYR A 50 -1.04 7.40 11.54
CA TYR A 50 -1.53 8.24 10.45
C TYR A 50 -2.80 9.02 10.80
N ALA A 51 -3.69 8.45 11.63
CA ALA A 51 -4.90 9.14 12.09
C ALA A 51 -4.54 10.34 13.00
N GLY A 52 -3.57 10.16 13.91
CA GLY A 52 -3.25 11.12 14.95
C GLY A 52 -4.35 11.21 16.02
N GLU A 53 -4.19 12.14 16.97
CA GLU A 53 -5.02 12.23 18.19
C GLU A 53 -6.52 12.45 17.91
N GLU A 54 -6.86 13.27 16.92
CA GLU A 54 -8.24 13.59 16.54
C GLU A 54 -8.76 12.78 15.35
N GLY A 55 -7.97 11.81 14.87
CA GLY A 55 -8.31 11.00 13.72
C GLY A 55 -9.16 9.78 14.04
N VAL A 56 -9.61 9.11 12.99
CA VAL A 56 -10.30 7.82 13.04
C VAL A 56 -9.50 6.78 12.27
N VAL A 57 -9.56 5.54 12.74
CA VAL A 57 -9.02 4.38 12.03
C VAL A 57 -10.18 3.62 11.41
N LEU A 58 -10.23 3.62 10.08
CA LEU A 58 -11.21 2.87 9.31
C LEU A 58 -10.71 1.44 9.14
N THR A 59 -11.59 0.47 9.35
CA THR A 59 -11.32 -0.93 9.01
C THR A 59 -11.81 -1.20 7.60
N ALA A 60 -11.02 -1.87 6.77
CA ALA A 60 -11.41 -2.22 5.42
C ALA A 60 -11.05 -3.67 5.08
N GLN A 61 -11.88 -4.29 4.24
CA GLN A 61 -11.54 -5.50 3.51
C GLN A 61 -10.94 -5.10 2.16
N VAL A 62 -9.74 -5.60 1.87
CA VAL A 62 -9.02 -5.35 0.62
C VAL A 62 -8.94 -6.65 -0.17
N THR A 63 -9.31 -6.62 -1.45
CA THR A 63 -9.22 -7.77 -2.35
C THR A 63 -8.26 -7.46 -3.49
N LEU A 64 -7.13 -8.17 -3.53
CA LEU A 64 -6.13 -8.06 -4.60
C LEU A 64 -6.12 -9.39 -5.38
N ARG A 65 -6.34 -9.34 -6.69
CA ARG A 65 -6.36 -10.55 -7.54
C ARG A 65 -4.96 -11.05 -7.85
N SER A 66 -4.00 -10.13 -7.96
CA SER A 66 -2.62 -10.41 -8.31
C SER A 66 -1.71 -9.35 -7.67
N PRO A 67 -1.49 -9.42 -6.35
CA PRO A 67 -0.62 -8.46 -5.67
C PRO A 67 0.86 -8.69 -6.03
N TYR A 68 1.61 -7.60 -6.19
CA TYR A 68 3.07 -7.64 -6.10
C TYR A 68 3.48 -7.64 -4.62
N TYR A 69 4.42 -8.51 -4.26
CA TYR A 69 4.97 -8.56 -2.90
C TYR A 69 6.35 -7.94 -2.89
N TYR A 70 6.56 -6.98 -2.02
CA TYR A 70 7.81 -6.26 -1.85
C TYR A 70 8.24 -6.29 -0.39
N ARG A 71 9.54 -6.48 -0.16
CA ARG A 71 10.17 -6.35 1.16
C ARG A 71 10.88 -5.02 1.20
N ALA A 72 10.36 -4.09 2.00
CA ALA A 72 10.95 -2.78 2.16
C ALA A 72 12.31 -2.86 2.86
N SER A 73 13.22 -2.00 2.42
CA SER A 73 14.53 -1.77 3.04
C SER A 73 14.81 -0.28 3.04
N PHE A 74 15.44 0.19 4.11
CA PHE A 74 16.06 1.52 4.21
C PHE A 74 17.59 1.43 4.15
N ASP A 75 18.14 0.22 3.96
CA ASP A 75 19.57 -0.03 3.82
C ASP A 75 19.98 0.10 2.35
N HIS A 76 20.25 1.34 1.93
CA HIS A 76 20.69 1.68 0.57
C HIS A 76 21.64 2.88 0.58
N ASP A 77 22.37 3.07 -0.52
CA ASP A 77 23.40 4.09 -0.68
C ASP A 77 22.87 5.48 -1.10
N VAL A 78 21.56 5.61 -1.28
CA VAL A 78 20.90 6.86 -1.68
C VAL A 78 20.50 7.66 -0.44
N ASP A 79 20.76 8.97 -0.45
CA ASP A 79 20.33 9.92 0.58
C ASP A 79 18.84 10.28 0.41
N LEU A 80 17.99 9.25 0.50
CA LEU A 80 16.54 9.35 0.40
C LEU A 80 15.93 8.41 1.43
N ASP A 81 15.28 8.94 2.46
CA ASP A 81 14.60 8.14 3.49
C ASP A 81 13.30 7.54 2.94
N SER A 82 13.42 6.55 2.04
CA SER A 82 12.29 5.94 1.35
C SER A 82 12.45 4.43 1.23
N PRO A 83 11.44 3.65 1.66
CA PRO A 83 11.46 2.20 1.50
C PRO A 83 11.34 1.76 0.03
N ALA A 84 11.09 2.68 -0.91
CA ALA A 84 10.87 2.37 -2.31
C ALA A 84 12.14 2.35 -3.19
N VAL A 85 13.31 2.71 -2.65
CA VAL A 85 14.56 2.81 -3.43
C VAL A 85 14.88 1.52 -4.18
N ASP A 86 14.91 0.39 -3.46
CA ASP A 86 15.23 -0.91 -4.08
C ASP A 86 14.11 -1.41 -5.00
N LEU A 87 12.85 -1.05 -4.72
CA LEU A 87 11.74 -1.34 -5.61
C LEU A 87 11.95 -0.65 -6.97
N VAL A 88 12.25 0.65 -6.96
CA VAL A 88 12.48 1.43 -8.19
C VAL A 88 13.64 0.83 -8.98
N ARG A 89 14.78 0.55 -8.33
CA ARG A 89 15.94 -0.10 -8.99
C ARG A 89 15.63 -1.50 -9.53
N GLY A 90 14.73 -2.24 -8.89
CA GLY A 90 14.29 -3.55 -9.37
C GLY A 90 13.26 -3.51 -10.51
N LEU A 91 12.54 -2.40 -10.66
CA LEU A 91 11.52 -2.22 -11.68
C LEU A 91 12.07 -1.61 -12.96
N PHE A 92 12.99 -0.65 -12.87
CA PHE A 92 13.42 0.15 -14.01
C PHE A 92 14.89 -0.11 -14.39
N PRO A 93 15.28 0.11 -15.67
CA PRO A 93 16.69 0.20 -16.04
C PRO A 93 17.41 1.26 -15.21
N GLN A 94 18.70 1.04 -14.93
CA GLN A 94 19.49 1.88 -14.02
C GLN A 94 19.33 3.38 -14.28
N GLU A 95 19.50 3.85 -15.51
CA GLU A 95 19.38 5.28 -15.85
C GLU A 95 18.01 5.86 -15.51
N ALA A 96 16.93 5.12 -15.80
CA ALA A 96 15.56 5.54 -15.48
C ALA A 96 15.29 5.49 -13.97
N ALA A 97 15.79 4.46 -13.27
CA ALA A 97 15.67 4.36 -11.82
C ALA A 97 16.33 5.55 -11.12
N GLU A 98 17.58 5.86 -11.48
CA GLU A 98 18.31 6.99 -10.89
C GLU A 98 17.63 8.34 -11.18
N GLY A 99 17.07 8.53 -12.38
CA GLY A 99 16.28 9.74 -12.69
C GLY A 99 15.03 9.89 -11.80
N LEU A 100 14.34 8.79 -11.51
CA LEU A 100 13.17 8.80 -10.62
C LEU A 100 13.57 9.09 -9.16
N LEU A 101 14.65 8.48 -8.68
CA LEU A 101 15.16 8.70 -7.33
C LEU A 101 15.63 10.14 -7.13
N GLN A 102 16.36 10.70 -8.10
CA GLN A 102 16.74 12.12 -8.09
C GLN A 102 15.53 13.06 -8.04
N THR A 103 14.47 12.73 -8.80
CA THR A 103 13.22 13.51 -8.77
C THR A 103 12.54 13.42 -7.40
N ALA A 104 12.48 12.23 -6.79
CA ALA A 104 11.91 12.05 -5.46
C ALA A 104 12.69 12.82 -4.38
N MET A 105 14.03 12.76 -4.43
CA MET A 105 14.93 13.53 -3.55
C MET A 105 14.75 15.05 -3.70
N ALA A 106 14.48 15.54 -4.91
CA ALA A 106 14.26 16.96 -5.16
C ALA A 106 12.85 17.45 -4.76
N THR A 107 11.97 16.56 -4.28
CA THR A 107 10.56 16.87 -4.01
C THR A 107 10.14 16.40 -2.60
N ASP A 108 9.03 15.69 -2.49
CA ASP A 108 8.38 15.24 -1.26
C ASP A 108 8.67 13.76 -0.94
N ALA A 109 9.74 13.20 -1.52
CA ALA A 109 10.07 11.78 -1.46
C ALA A 109 8.95 10.84 -1.99
N ALA A 110 7.95 11.39 -2.67
CA ALA A 110 6.84 10.64 -3.25
C ALA A 110 7.03 10.42 -4.75
N PHE A 111 6.52 9.30 -5.22
CA PHE A 111 6.52 8.93 -6.63
C PHE A 111 5.16 9.23 -7.28
N GLY A 112 5.20 9.45 -8.59
CA GLY A 112 4.03 9.57 -9.44
C GLY A 112 3.55 8.19 -9.91
N ARG A 113 2.98 8.15 -11.12
CA ARG A 113 2.38 6.93 -11.68
C ARG A 113 3.41 5.87 -12.10
N GLU A 114 4.71 6.14 -12.03
CA GLU A 114 5.73 5.30 -12.66
C GLU A 114 5.75 3.89 -12.06
N ILE A 115 5.82 3.78 -10.73
CA ILE A 115 5.82 2.48 -10.02
C ILE A 115 4.51 1.72 -10.29
N GLN A 116 3.36 2.37 -10.12
CA GLN A 116 2.05 1.77 -10.37
C GLN A 116 1.94 1.27 -11.82
N ALA A 117 2.27 2.10 -12.81
CA ALA A 117 2.12 1.78 -14.22
C ALA A 117 3.01 0.60 -14.62
N GLU A 118 4.24 0.53 -14.11
CA GLU A 118 5.15 -0.58 -14.38
C GLU A 118 4.64 -1.90 -13.76
N LEU A 119 4.09 -1.85 -12.54
CA LEU A 119 3.49 -3.03 -11.90
C LEU A 119 2.18 -3.46 -12.60
N GLU A 120 1.31 -2.53 -12.99
CA GLU A 120 0.12 -2.79 -13.79
C GLU A 120 0.47 -3.43 -15.14
N ALA A 121 1.51 -2.93 -15.83
CA ALA A 121 2.00 -3.48 -17.09
C ALA A 121 2.50 -4.93 -16.95
N ARG A 122 2.96 -5.31 -15.75
CA ARG A 122 3.36 -6.68 -15.41
C ARG A 122 2.19 -7.56 -14.92
N GLY A 123 0.97 -7.02 -14.88
CA GLY A 123 -0.25 -7.74 -14.50
C GLY A 123 -0.52 -7.78 -12.99
N PHE A 124 0.08 -6.87 -12.22
CA PHE A 124 -0.24 -6.70 -10.81
C PHE A 124 -1.36 -5.67 -10.61
N ASP A 125 -2.23 -5.90 -9.62
CA ASP A 125 -3.35 -5.00 -9.31
C ASP A 125 -3.24 -4.32 -7.94
N GLY A 126 -2.10 -4.48 -7.27
CA GLY A 126 -1.78 -3.81 -6.03
C GLY A 126 -0.40 -4.20 -5.53
N LEU A 127 0.01 -3.57 -4.43
CA LEU A 127 1.30 -3.78 -3.79
C LEU A 127 1.10 -4.15 -2.33
N ILE A 128 1.77 -5.20 -1.88
CA ILE A 128 1.91 -5.56 -0.47
C ILE A 128 3.36 -5.34 -0.08
N VAL A 129 3.59 -4.38 0.80
CA VAL A 129 4.91 -4.02 1.32
C VAL A 129 5.05 -4.60 2.73
N GLN A 130 6.09 -5.38 2.94
CA GLN A 130 6.44 -5.90 4.27
C GLN A 130 7.73 -5.25 4.76
N TYR A 131 7.68 -4.71 5.97
CA TYR A 131 8.83 -4.09 6.64
C TYR A 131 9.55 -5.09 7.55
N GLN A 132 10.77 -4.74 7.98
CA GLN A 132 11.62 -5.63 8.79
C GLN A 132 11.06 -5.90 10.19
N ASP A 133 10.31 -4.95 10.75
CA ASP A 133 9.62 -5.08 12.05
C ASP A 133 8.35 -5.94 11.98
N GLY A 134 8.00 -6.44 10.80
CA GLY A 134 6.81 -7.24 10.54
C GLY A 134 5.55 -6.42 10.22
N SER A 135 5.62 -5.09 10.28
CA SER A 135 4.53 -4.21 9.83
C SER A 135 4.30 -4.35 8.32
N GLN A 136 3.12 -3.95 7.89
CA GLN A 136 2.70 -4.10 6.50
C GLN A 136 1.94 -2.87 6.01
N GLU A 137 2.22 -2.51 4.75
CA GLU A 137 1.46 -1.53 4.00
C GLU A 137 0.88 -2.19 2.74
N ILE A 138 -0.36 -1.83 2.41
CA ILE A 138 -1.13 -2.37 1.31
C ILE A 138 -1.58 -1.19 0.45
N ILE A 139 -1.22 -1.24 -0.83
CA ILE A 139 -1.61 -0.24 -1.81
C ILE A 139 -2.53 -0.92 -2.83
N ALA A 140 -3.82 -0.55 -2.80
CA ALA A 140 -4.79 -0.96 -3.81
C ALA A 140 -4.89 0.11 -4.90
N TYR A 141 -4.85 -0.27 -6.18
CA TYR A 141 -4.84 0.69 -7.29
C TYR A 141 -6.23 1.21 -7.67
N ASN A 142 -7.29 0.47 -7.33
CA ASN A 142 -8.66 0.78 -7.70
C ASN A 142 -9.59 0.74 -6.47
N SER A 143 -10.61 1.60 -6.46
CA SER A 143 -11.57 1.67 -5.34
C SER A 143 -12.45 0.43 -5.20
N ASP A 144 -12.69 -0.33 -6.26
CA ASP A 144 -13.48 -1.58 -6.20
C ASP A 144 -12.76 -2.70 -5.42
N GLN A 145 -11.45 -2.55 -5.20
CA GLN A 145 -10.65 -3.48 -4.41
C GLN A 145 -10.79 -3.25 -2.90
N VAL A 146 -11.40 -2.14 -2.46
CA VAL A 146 -11.44 -1.74 -1.05
C VAL A 146 -12.87 -1.50 -0.59
N HIS A 147 -13.27 -2.23 0.45
CA HIS A 147 -14.57 -2.08 1.08
C HIS A 147 -14.39 -1.70 2.56
N ILE A 148 -14.78 -0.48 2.93
CA ILE A 148 -14.81 -0.07 4.35
C ILE A 148 -15.83 -0.94 5.06
N MET A 149 -15.40 -1.59 6.12
CA MET A 149 -16.27 -2.40 6.98
C MET A 149 -16.97 -1.47 7.97
N GLU A 150 -18.29 -1.64 8.13
CA GLU A 150 -18.99 -0.99 9.22
C GLU A 150 -18.35 -1.38 10.57
N PRO A 151 -18.31 -0.46 11.55
CA PRO A 151 -17.90 -0.82 12.90
C PRO A 151 -18.80 -1.96 13.37
N GLN A 152 -18.20 -3.10 13.69
CA GLN A 152 -18.90 -4.16 14.39
C GLN A 152 -19.28 -3.57 15.75
N LEU A 153 -20.56 -3.24 15.93
CA LEU A 153 -21.12 -2.97 17.25
C LEU A 153 -20.87 -4.23 18.07
N ALA A 154 -19.82 -4.20 18.90
CA ALA A 154 -19.62 -5.21 19.91
C ALA A 154 -20.91 -5.25 20.73
N ASN A 155 -21.55 -6.41 20.76
CA ASN A 155 -22.78 -6.72 21.48
C ASN A 155 -23.03 -5.74 22.63
N LEU A 156 -24.03 -4.87 22.48
CA LEU A 156 -24.65 -4.21 23.63
C LEU A 156 -25.00 -5.35 24.60
N ALA A 157 -24.34 -5.37 25.75
CA ALA A 157 -24.71 -6.29 26.81
C ALA A 157 -26.22 -6.14 27.05
N PRO A 158 -26.98 -7.24 27.21
CA PRO A 158 -28.39 -7.11 27.55
C PRO A 158 -28.48 -6.32 28.86
N GLU A 159 -29.28 -5.25 28.86
CA GLU A 159 -29.49 -4.44 30.05
C GLU A 159 -29.87 -5.34 31.24
N PRO A 160 -29.29 -5.10 32.43
CA PRO A 160 -29.73 -5.81 33.62
C PRO A 160 -31.19 -5.46 33.90
N ARG A 161 -32.03 -6.49 34.06
CA ARG A 161 -33.42 -6.36 34.53
C ARG A 161 -33.47 -5.92 35.98
#